data_AF-A0A3M0L8D6-F1
#
_entry.id   AF-A0A3M0L8D6-F1
#
_cell.length_a   1.000
_cell.length_b   1.000
_cell.length_c   1.000
_cell.angle_alpha   90.00
_cell.angle_beta   90.00
_cell.angle_gamma   90.00
#
_symmetry.space_group_name_H-M   'P 1'
#
loop_
_entity.id
_entity.type
_entity.pdbx_description
1 polymer ?
#
loop_
_entity_poly.entity_id
_entity_poly.type
_entity_poly.pdbx_seq_one_letter_code
_entity_poly.pdbx_strand_id
1 'polypeptide(L)'
;MLCGVGWKVGKRPTGSVGGKPIWAADEWKDIATRVEKLAVKVRHVDAHVPKNWANEEHRNNKQVDQDAKIEASKIDLDWQHKGELFLARWAHDASGHQSRDATYKWARDRGVDLIMDSISQVIHDCETSAAIKQAKRVKPLWYGGQWSKYEEAWQIDYITVLV
;
A
#
# COMPACT_ATOMS: atom_id res chain seq x y z
N MET A 1 -2.24 24.02 8.01
CA MET A 1 -2.13 24.51 9.40
C MET A 1 -1.16 23.60 10.15
N LEU A 2 0.10 24.02 10.29
CA LEU A 2 1.04 23.36 11.19
C LEU A 2 0.76 23.91 12.60
N CYS A 3 0.14 23.11 13.46
CA CYS A 3 0.08 23.45 14.88
C CYS A 3 1.49 23.26 15.45
N GLY A 4 2.28 24.34 15.48
CA GLY A 4 3.56 24.37 16.16
C GLY A 4 3.35 24.02 17.63
N VAL A 5 3.90 22.87 18.04
CA VAL A 5 3.82 22.42 19.42
C VAL A 5 4.77 23.28 20.24
N GLY A 6 4.24 23.99 21.24
CA GLY A 6 5.04 24.81 22.15
C GLY A 6 5.99 23.96 22.97
N TRP A 7 7.21 23.76 22.47
CA TRP A 7 8.32 23.21 23.25
C TRP A 7 8.76 24.28 24.24
N LYS A 8 8.42 24.09 25.52
CA LYS A 8 9.10 24.81 26.61
C LYS A 8 10.28 23.95 27.06
N VAL A 9 11.48 24.52 26.98
CA VAL A 9 12.70 23.94 27.54
C VAL A 9 12.44 23.50 28.99
N GLY A 10 12.71 22.21 29.29
CA GLY A 10 12.60 21.66 30.65
C GLY A 10 11.29 20.92 30.99
N LYS A 11 10.37 20.67 30.05
CA LYS A 11 9.19 19.80 30.29
C LYS A 11 9.19 18.58 29.38
N ARG A 12 8.89 17.40 29.95
CA ARG A 12 8.68 16.16 29.20
C ARG A 12 7.50 16.32 28.23
N PRO A 13 7.62 15.84 26.98
CA PRO A 13 6.50 15.85 26.05
C PRO A 13 5.38 14.99 26.62
N THR A 14 4.20 15.58 26.76
CA THR A 14 2.97 14.84 27.07
C THR A 14 2.41 14.32 25.76
N GLY A 15 1.95 13.06 25.73
CA GLY A 15 1.45 12.43 24.49
C GLY A 15 0.15 13.04 23.95
N SER A 16 -0.38 14.06 24.60
CA SER A 16 -1.58 14.79 24.19
C SER A 16 -1.48 16.27 24.55
N VAL A 17 -2.07 17.12 23.70
CA VAL A 17 -2.23 18.56 23.96
C VAL A 17 -3.71 18.87 23.89
N GLY A 18 -4.28 19.39 24.99
CA GLY A 18 -5.71 19.68 25.08
C GLY A 18 -6.61 18.46 24.87
N GLY A 19 -6.15 17.26 25.25
CA GLY A 19 -6.88 16.00 25.09
C GLY A 19 -6.80 15.37 23.69
N LYS A 20 -6.16 16.02 22.71
CA LYS A 20 -5.92 15.44 21.38
C LYS A 20 -4.56 14.72 21.33
N PRO A 21 -4.49 13.51 20.75
CA PRO A 21 -3.22 12.82 20.56
C PRO A 21 -2.33 13.64 19.62
N ILE A 22 -1.05 13.73 19.94
CA ILE A 22 -0.05 14.31 19.04
C ILE A 22 0.23 13.31 17.93
N TRP A 23 0.22 13.74 16.68
CA TRP A 23 0.61 12.88 15.56
C TRP A 23 2.09 12.50 15.68
N ALA A 24 2.40 11.22 15.43
CA ALA A 24 3.74 10.65 15.58
C ALA A 24 4.33 10.80 17.02
N ALA A 25 3.49 10.65 18.04
CA ALA A 25 3.89 10.88 19.44
C ALA A 25 5.06 10.02 19.91
N ASP A 26 5.19 8.78 19.42
CA ASP A 26 6.25 7.88 19.85
C ASP A 26 7.59 8.22 19.16
N GLU A 27 7.54 8.66 17.90
CA GLU A 27 8.68 9.20 17.16
C GLU A 27 9.20 10.49 17.83
N TRP A 28 8.30 11.37 18.27
CA TRP A 28 8.69 12.55 19.04
C TRP A 28 9.36 12.21 20.38
N LYS A 29 8.94 11.14 21.07
CA LYS A 29 9.58 10.66 22.31
C LYS A 29 10.98 10.09 22.04
N ASP A 30 11.15 9.32 20.97
CA ASP A 30 12.47 8.80 20.56
C ASP A 30 13.44 9.96 20.27
N ILE A 31 13.02 10.91 19.44
CA ILE A 31 13.82 12.09 19.09
C ILE A 31 14.19 12.88 20.34
N ALA A 32 13.23 13.14 21.24
CA ALA A 32 13.50 13.86 22.49
C ALA A 32 14.55 13.14 23.34
N THR A 33 14.46 11.81 23.46
CA THR A 33 15.42 11.00 24.23
C THR A 33 16.82 11.05 23.62
N ARG A 34 16.92 11.03 22.28
CA ARG A 34 18.20 11.10 21.56
C ARG A 34 18.83 12.48 21.65
N VAL A 35 18.03 13.54 21.58
CA VAL A 35 18.48 14.93 21.63
C VAL A 35 18.83 15.38 23.05
N GLU A 36 18.19 14.82 24.09
CA GLU A 36 18.44 15.18 25.50
C GLU A 36 19.91 15.03 25.92
N LYS A 37 20.63 14.08 25.33
CA LYS A 37 22.05 13.82 25.63
C LYS A 37 23.02 14.69 24.83
N LEU A 38 22.51 15.55 23.95
CA LEU A 38 23.31 16.36 23.02
C LEU A 38 23.12 17.85 23.31
N ALA A 39 24.21 18.62 23.23
CA ALA A 39 24.15 20.08 23.31
C ALA A 39 23.66 20.66 21.97
N VAL A 40 22.35 20.60 21.72
CA VAL A 40 21.75 21.04 20.45
C VAL A 40 21.28 22.49 20.55
N LYS A 41 21.57 23.28 19.51
CA LYS A 41 20.96 24.59 19.28
C LYS A 41 19.94 24.44 18.16
N VAL A 42 18.67 24.73 18.45
CA VAL A 42 17.59 24.71 17.46
C VAL A 42 17.45 26.11 16.86
N ARG A 43 17.44 26.20 15.54
CA ARG A 43 17.21 27.44 14.79
C ARG A 43 16.14 27.19 13.72
N HIS A 44 15.34 28.21 13.45
CA HIS A 44 14.43 28.23 12.32
C HIS A 44 15.12 28.92 11.15
N VAL A 45 15.09 28.28 9.98
CA VAL A 45 15.61 28.83 8.73
C VAL A 45 14.45 28.94 7.76
N ASP A 46 14.26 30.12 7.18
CA ASP A 46 13.27 30.29 6.12
C ASP A 46 13.69 29.53 4.87
N ALA A 47 12.78 28.71 4.34
CA ALA A 47 13.00 27.92 3.14
C ALA A 47 12.95 28.76 1.86
N HIS A 48 12.36 29.96 1.90
CA HIS A 48 12.12 30.79 0.71
C HIS A 48 12.96 32.06 0.72
N VAL A 49 14.29 31.91 0.83
CA VAL A 49 15.22 33.02 0.72
C VAL A 49 15.70 33.14 -0.74
N PRO A 50 15.56 34.32 -1.38
CA PRO A 50 16.10 34.56 -2.71
C PRO A 50 17.63 34.37 -2.73
N LYS A 51 18.17 33.87 -3.84
CA LYS A 51 19.57 33.42 -3.95
C LYS A 51 20.61 34.50 -3.63
N ASN A 52 20.27 35.77 -3.81
CA ASN A 52 21.10 36.94 -3.50
C ASN A 52 21.18 37.29 -2.00
N TRP A 53 20.30 36.72 -1.17
CA TRP A 53 20.31 36.89 0.29
C TRP A 53 20.55 35.57 1.06
N ALA A 54 20.89 34.49 0.34
CA ALA A 54 21.13 33.19 0.95
C ALA A 54 22.41 33.20 1.83
N ASN A 55 22.21 33.01 3.14
CA ASN A 55 23.29 32.79 4.10
C ASN A 55 23.74 31.31 4.11
N GLU A 56 24.79 31.01 4.88
CA GLU A 56 25.32 29.65 5.00
C GLU A 56 24.31 28.66 5.58
N GLU A 57 23.50 29.08 6.56
CA GLU A 57 22.43 28.25 7.13
C GLU A 57 21.39 27.85 6.08
N HIS A 58 21.02 28.76 5.18
CA HIS A 58 20.10 28.50 4.08
C HIS A 58 20.72 27.54 3.05
N ARG A 59 22.03 27.67 2.75
CA ARG A 59 22.73 26.73 1.87
C ARG A 59 22.76 25.32 2.46
N ASN A 60 23.08 25.20 3.75
CA ASN A 60 23.08 23.91 4.45
C ASN A 60 21.68 23.29 4.51
N ASN A 61 20.64 24.08 4.79
CA ASN A 61 19.27 23.61 4.79
C ASN A 61 18.83 23.12 3.40
N LYS A 62 19.24 23.82 2.33
CA LYS A 62 18.96 23.40 0.95
C LYS A 62 19.64 22.10 0.58
N GLN A 63 20.87 21.87 1.03
CA GLN A 63 21.58 20.60 0.82
C GLN A 63 20.83 19.45 1.51
N VAL A 64 20.47 19.62 2.79
CA VAL A 64 19.72 18.60 3.53
C VAL A 64 18.36 18.32 2.91
N ASP A 65 17.65 19.34 2.40
CA ASP A 65 16.40 19.16 1.64
C ASP A 65 16.61 18.35 0.35
N GLN A 66 17.69 18.60 -0.39
CA GLN A 66 18.03 17.82 -1.58
C GLN A 66 18.36 16.36 -1.25
N ASP A 67 19.16 16.13 -0.22
CA ASP A 67 19.52 14.79 0.23
C ASP A 67 18.29 14.01 0.73
N ALA A 68 17.42 14.68 1.49
CA ALA A 68 16.16 14.12 1.95
C ALA A 68 15.24 13.76 0.77
N LYS A 69 15.16 14.60 -0.26
CA LYS A 69 14.41 14.30 -1.49
C LYS A 69 14.98 13.09 -2.23
N ILE A 70 16.30 12.96 -2.32
CA ILE A 70 16.94 11.80 -2.96
C ILE A 70 16.60 10.52 -2.19
N GLU A 71 16.70 10.54 -0.86
CA GLU A 71 16.39 9.37 -0.04
C GLU A 71 14.90 9.02 -0.08
N ALA A 72 14.02 10.03 -0.03
CA ALA A 72 12.60 9.85 -0.22
C ALA A 72 12.28 9.25 -1.59
N SER A 73 12.95 9.67 -2.66
CA SER A 73 12.78 9.08 -4.00
C SER A 73 13.23 7.62 -4.10
N LYS A 74 14.20 7.17 -3.29
CA LYS A 74 14.57 5.74 -3.23
C LYS A 74 13.48 4.91 -2.56
N ILE A 75 12.90 5.42 -1.48
CA ILE A 75 11.75 4.82 -0.81
C ILE A 75 10.51 4.88 -1.72
N ASP A 76 10.40 5.93 -2.54
CA ASP A 76 9.30 6.11 -3.47
C ASP A 76 9.26 5.02 -4.54
N LEU A 77 10.40 4.53 -5.04
CA LEU A 77 10.42 3.39 -5.97
C LEU A 77 9.85 2.11 -5.33
N ASP A 78 10.20 1.83 -4.07
CA ASP A 78 9.62 0.71 -3.31
C ASP A 78 8.12 0.93 -3.04
N TRP A 79 7.72 2.17 -2.75
CA TRP A 79 6.32 2.54 -2.57
C TRP A 79 5.51 2.42 -3.87
N GLN A 80 6.07 2.85 -5.01
CA GLN A 80 5.49 2.70 -6.33
C GLN A 80 5.32 1.22 -6.68
N HIS A 81 6.36 0.40 -6.49
CA HIS A 81 6.28 -1.04 -6.71
C HIS A 81 5.22 -1.71 -5.80
N LYS A 82 5.15 -1.30 -4.53
CA LYS A 82 4.10 -1.76 -3.60
C LYS A 82 2.70 -1.31 -4.03
N GLY A 83 2.58 -0.08 -4.52
CA GLY A 83 1.34 0.45 -5.08
C GLY A 83 0.88 -0.30 -6.32
N GLU A 84 1.80 -0.62 -7.23
CA GLU A 84 1.52 -1.44 -8.42
C GLU A 84 1.10 -2.87 -8.05
N LEU A 85 1.80 -3.52 -7.12
CA LEU A 85 1.42 -4.85 -6.62
C LEU A 85 0.04 -4.82 -5.94
N PHE A 86 -0.26 -3.75 -5.22
CA PHE A 86 -1.57 -3.55 -4.61
C PHE A 86 -2.68 -3.44 -5.67
N LEU A 87 -2.48 -2.60 -6.69
CA LEU A 87 -3.45 -2.44 -7.78
C LEU A 87 -3.57 -3.72 -8.61
N ALA A 88 -2.47 -4.44 -8.84
CA ALA A 88 -2.48 -5.73 -9.53
C ALA A 88 -3.23 -6.81 -8.73
N ARG A 89 -3.03 -6.86 -7.41
CA ARG A 89 -3.80 -7.74 -6.51
C ARG A 89 -5.28 -7.42 -6.56
N TRP A 90 -5.63 -6.14 -6.42
CA TRP A 90 -7.01 -5.69 -6.50
C TRP A 90 -7.68 -6.07 -7.83
N ALA A 91 -7.00 -5.82 -8.96
CA ALA A 91 -7.51 -6.20 -10.28
C ALA A 91 -7.65 -7.72 -10.43
N HIS A 92 -6.71 -8.51 -9.90
CA HIS A 92 -6.76 -9.96 -9.96
C HIS A 92 -7.96 -10.51 -9.18
N ASP A 93 -8.15 -10.05 -7.95
CA ASP A 93 -9.27 -10.46 -7.09
C ASP A 93 -10.60 -10.03 -7.71
N ALA A 94 -10.71 -8.79 -8.19
CA ALA A 94 -11.92 -8.26 -8.80
C ALA A 94 -12.25 -8.87 -10.17
N SER A 95 -11.24 -9.38 -10.89
CA SER A 95 -11.45 -10.16 -12.11
C SER A 95 -11.99 -11.57 -11.84
N GLY A 96 -11.97 -12.04 -10.58
CA GLY A 96 -12.40 -13.37 -10.20
C GLY A 96 -11.29 -14.42 -10.32
N HIS A 97 -10.07 -14.07 -9.88
CA HIS A 97 -8.90 -14.95 -9.92
C HIS A 97 -8.60 -15.51 -11.31
N GLN A 98 -8.79 -14.67 -12.34
CA GLN A 98 -8.65 -15.09 -13.75
C GLN A 98 -7.18 -15.10 -14.19
N SER A 99 -6.95 -15.47 -15.46
CA SER A 99 -5.62 -15.46 -16.06
C SER A 99 -5.00 -14.06 -16.09
N ARG A 100 -3.69 -14.01 -16.35
CA ARG A 100 -2.93 -12.77 -16.49
C ARG A 100 -3.56 -11.80 -17.49
N ASP A 101 -3.93 -12.30 -18.66
CA ASP A 101 -4.48 -11.46 -19.73
C ASP A 101 -5.89 -10.97 -19.41
N ALA A 102 -6.69 -11.79 -18.71
CA ALA A 102 -8.02 -11.39 -18.23
C ALA A 102 -7.92 -10.33 -17.13
N THR A 103 -6.97 -10.47 -16.20
CA THR A 103 -6.67 -9.48 -15.16
C THR A 103 -6.21 -8.16 -15.78
N TYR A 104 -5.31 -8.23 -16.77
CA TYR A 104 -4.81 -7.06 -17.49
C TYR A 104 -5.93 -6.34 -18.24
N LYS A 105 -6.77 -7.09 -18.97
CA LYS A 105 -7.93 -6.52 -19.66
C LYS A 105 -8.91 -5.86 -18.69
N TRP A 106 -9.22 -6.51 -17.56
CA TRP A 106 -10.13 -5.96 -16.55
C TRP A 106 -9.65 -4.61 -16.01
N ALA A 107 -8.35 -4.49 -15.73
CA ALA A 107 -7.72 -3.27 -15.24
C ALA A 107 -7.72 -2.17 -16.31
N ARG A 108 -7.35 -2.52 -17.55
CA ARG A 108 -7.31 -1.59 -18.69
C ARG A 108 -8.70 -1.04 -19.02
N ASP A 109 -9.74 -1.87 -18.97
CA ASP A 109 -11.14 -1.45 -19.17
C ASP A 109 -11.61 -0.42 -18.12
N ARG A 110 -10.87 -0.27 -17.01
CA ARG A 110 -11.11 0.70 -15.92
C ARG A 110 -10.07 1.81 -15.86
N GLY A 111 -9.21 1.93 -16.87
CA GLY A 111 -8.18 2.97 -16.95
C GLY A 111 -6.99 2.77 -16.03
N VAL A 112 -6.83 1.57 -15.43
CA VAL A 112 -5.65 1.22 -14.66
C VAL A 112 -4.71 0.43 -15.57
N ASP A 113 -3.60 1.05 -15.97
CA ASP A 113 -2.55 0.32 -16.67
C ASP A 113 -1.64 -0.36 -15.65
N LEU A 114 -1.44 -1.66 -15.82
CA LEU A 114 -0.68 -2.49 -14.91
C LEU A 114 0.49 -3.14 -15.65
N ILE A 115 1.63 -3.24 -14.97
CA ILE A 115 2.77 -3.98 -15.51
C ILE A 115 2.46 -5.48 -15.49
N MET A 116 2.73 -6.15 -16.61
CA MET A 116 2.47 -7.58 -16.78
C MET A 116 3.22 -8.45 -15.76
N ASP A 117 4.41 -8.01 -15.34
CA ASP A 117 5.22 -8.69 -14.33
C ASP A 117 4.55 -8.62 -12.95
N SER A 118 4.02 -7.47 -12.55
CA SER A 118 3.28 -7.29 -11.29
C SER A 118 2.03 -8.18 -11.24
N ILE A 119 1.29 -8.30 -12.35
CA ILE A 119 0.17 -9.24 -12.45
C ILE A 119 0.66 -10.70 -12.35
N SER A 120 1.74 -11.04 -13.03
CA SER A 120 2.31 -12.40 -13.01
C SER A 120 2.73 -12.81 -11.60
N GLN A 121 3.37 -11.90 -10.86
CA GLN A 121 3.76 -12.09 -9.47
C GLN A 121 2.56 -12.33 -8.56
N VAL A 122 1.55 -11.47 -8.65
CA VAL A 122 0.32 -11.59 -7.86
C VAL A 122 -0.40 -12.92 -8.10
N ILE A 123 -0.47 -13.36 -9.36
CA ILE A 123 -1.10 -14.65 -9.71
C ILE A 123 -0.27 -15.81 -9.18
N HIS A 124 1.05 -15.75 -9.29
CA HIS A 124 1.95 -16.77 -8.75
C HIS A 124 1.77 -16.94 -7.25
N ASP A 125 1.64 -15.84 -6.52
CA ASP A 125 1.49 -15.82 -5.07
C ASP A 125 0.04 -16.01 -4.60
N CYS A 126 -0.91 -16.27 -5.51
CA CYS A 126 -2.31 -16.42 -5.17
C CYS A 126 -2.65 -17.89 -4.86
N GLU A 127 -2.81 -18.20 -3.56
CA GLU A 127 -3.21 -19.52 -3.08
C GLU A 127 -4.56 -19.98 -3.65
N THR A 128 -5.54 -19.08 -3.74
CA THR A 128 -6.87 -19.37 -4.31
C THR A 128 -6.77 -19.79 -5.77
N SER A 129 -5.99 -19.06 -6.58
CA SER A 129 -5.71 -19.41 -7.97
C SER A 129 -5.01 -20.77 -8.07
N ALA A 130 -4.07 -21.06 -7.16
CA ALA A 130 -3.42 -22.37 -7.10
C ALA A 130 -4.42 -23.49 -6.76
N ALA A 131 -5.31 -23.28 -5.79
CA ALA A 131 -6.35 -24.23 -5.39
C ALA A 131 -7.36 -24.49 -6.53
N ILE A 132 -7.81 -23.44 -7.24
CA ILE A 132 -8.68 -23.56 -8.42
C ILE A 132 -7.99 -24.38 -9.52
N LYS A 133 -6.70 -24.11 -9.78
CA LYS A 133 -5.91 -24.85 -10.78
C LYS A 133 -5.76 -26.33 -10.38
N GLN A 134 -5.53 -26.61 -9.10
CA GLN A 134 -5.48 -27.97 -8.55
C GLN A 134 -6.84 -28.67 -8.70
N ALA A 135 -7.94 -28.04 -8.29
CA ALA A 135 -9.29 -28.59 -8.39
C ALA A 135 -9.69 -28.91 -9.84
N LYS A 136 -9.29 -28.07 -10.80
CA LYS A 136 -9.47 -28.36 -12.24
C LYS A 136 -8.62 -29.51 -12.75
N ARG A 137 -7.46 -29.77 -12.13
CA ARG A 137 -6.56 -30.87 -12.50
C ARG A 137 -7.01 -32.20 -11.91
N VAL A 138 -7.66 -32.17 -10.75
CA VAL A 138 -8.35 -33.34 -10.21
C VAL A 138 -9.53 -33.65 -11.12
N LYS A 139 -9.50 -34.80 -11.82
CA LYS A 139 -10.67 -35.26 -12.57
C LYS A 139 -11.83 -35.36 -11.59
N PRO A 140 -13.01 -34.76 -11.87
CA PRO A 140 -14.20 -35.13 -11.14
C PRO A 140 -14.40 -36.62 -11.35
N LEU A 141 -14.55 -37.36 -10.26
CA LEU A 141 -14.88 -38.79 -10.28
C LEU A 141 -16.33 -38.91 -10.77
N TRP A 142 -16.57 -38.68 -12.05
CA TRP A 142 -17.85 -38.96 -12.66
C TRP A 142 -18.02 -40.48 -12.69
N TYR A 143 -18.98 -40.99 -11.91
CA TYR A 143 -19.59 -42.28 -12.19
C TYR A 143 -20.44 -42.11 -13.44
N GLY A 144 -19.80 -42.21 -14.61
CA GLY A 144 -20.46 -42.30 -15.89
C GLY A 144 -21.14 -43.66 -16.03
N GLY A 145 -22.28 -43.83 -15.37
CA GLY A 145 -23.21 -44.91 -15.71
C GLY A 145 -23.67 -44.74 -17.16
N GLN A 146 -23.59 -45.82 -17.94
CA GLN A 146 -24.09 -45.85 -19.31
C GLN A 146 -25.60 -45.60 -19.30
N TRP A 147 -26.01 -44.44 -19.81
CA TRP A 147 -27.41 -44.04 -19.93
C TRP A 147 -28.18 -45.09 -20.74
N SER A 148 -29.20 -45.71 -20.12
CA SER A 148 -30.17 -46.53 -20.83
C SER A 148 -31.13 -45.62 -21.59
N LYS A 149 -31.65 -46.10 -22.72
CA LYS A 149 -32.33 -45.30 -23.76
C LYS A 149 -33.68 -44.65 -23.32
N TYR A 150 -34.13 -44.82 -22.07
CA TYR A 150 -35.49 -44.42 -21.65
C TYR A 150 -35.60 -43.91 -20.20
N GLU A 151 -34.72 -43.03 -19.74
CA GLU A 151 -34.94 -42.33 -18.47
C GLU A 151 -34.78 -40.82 -18.63
N GLU A 152 -35.90 -40.10 -18.57
CA GLU A 152 -35.93 -38.64 -18.48
C GLU A 152 -35.35 -38.21 -17.13
N ALA A 153 -34.19 -37.55 -17.16
CA ALA A 153 -33.58 -36.97 -15.97
C ALA A 153 -34.04 -35.52 -15.80
N TRP A 154 -34.71 -35.24 -14.69
CA TRP A 154 -35.09 -33.89 -14.29
C TRP A 154 -34.14 -33.37 -13.20
N GLN A 155 -33.55 -32.21 -13.44
CA GLN A 155 -32.77 -31.47 -12.43
C GLN A 155 -33.70 -30.47 -11.73
N ILE A 156 -33.75 -30.54 -10.39
CA ILE A 156 -34.53 -29.63 -9.55
C ILE A 156 -33.56 -28.85 -8.66
N ASP A 157 -33.50 -27.53 -8.86
CA ASP A 157 -32.77 -26.61 -7.99
C ASP A 157 -33.76 -25.70 -7.27
N TYR A 158 -33.53 -25.48 -5.97
CA TYR A 158 -34.34 -24.57 -5.15
C TYR A 158 -33.69 -23.18 -5.13
N ILE A 159 -34.46 -22.16 -5.54
CA ILE A 159 -34.06 -20.75 -5.39
C ILE A 159 -34.73 -20.22 -4.12
N THR A 160 -33.95 -20.01 -3.07
CA THR A 160 -34.43 -19.29 -1.88
C THR A 160 -34.43 -17.80 -2.18
N VAL A 161 -35.61 -17.19 -2.25
CA VAL A 161 -35.76 -15.72 -2.32
C VAL A 161 -35.82 -15.21 -0.87
N LEU A 162 -34.78 -14.51 -0.45
CA LEU A 162 -34.79 -13.76 0.81
C LEU A 162 -35.58 -12.47 0.59
N VAL A 163 -36.60 -12.24 1.42
CA VAL A 163 -37.41 -11.02 1.47
C VAL A 163 -36.83 -10.06 2.50
#